data_AF-A0A0K8P005-F1
#
_entry.id   AF-A0A0K8P005-F1
#
_cell.length_a   1.000
_cell.length_b   1.000
_cell.length_c   1.000
_cell.angle_alpha   90.00
_cell.angle_beta   90.00
_cell.angle_gamma   90.00
#
_symmetry.space_group_name_H-M   'P 1'
#
loop_
_entity.id
_entity.type
_entity.pdbx_description
1 polymer ?
#
loop_
_entity_poly.entity_id
_entity_poly.type
_entity_poly.pdbx_seq_one_letter_code
_entity_poly.pdbx_strand_id
1 'polypeptide(L)'
;MSPTSAPTVRRVLSEVLGLPADSAALHDGANLFELGLDSLGVVRFIADVEAALHLRLPDEQLHAGLFERLDRLVACIDAQRAESAA
;
A
#
# COMPACT_ATOMS: atom_id res chain seq x y z
N MET A 1 -9.44 -1.56 -19.02
CA MET A 1 -8.68 -0.65 -18.14
C MET A 1 -8.64 -1.32 -16.78
N SER A 2 -7.48 -1.84 -16.36
CA SER A 2 -7.39 -2.45 -15.03
C SER A 2 -7.63 -1.37 -13.97
N PRO A 3 -8.52 -1.61 -12.98
CA PRO A 3 -8.78 -0.63 -11.93
C PRO A 3 -7.54 -0.53 -11.03
N THR A 4 -6.95 0.68 -10.91
CA THR A 4 -5.82 0.91 -10.01
C THR A 4 -6.21 0.68 -8.55
N SER A 5 -5.30 0.12 -7.77
CA SER A 5 -5.43 -0.08 -6.33
C SER A 5 -5.13 1.18 -5.50
N ALA A 6 -4.64 2.25 -6.13
CA ALA A 6 -4.28 3.51 -5.49
C ALA A 6 -5.30 4.03 -4.45
N PRO A 7 -6.61 4.15 -4.75
CA PRO A 7 -7.56 4.66 -3.76
C PRO A 7 -7.71 3.75 -2.55
N THR A 8 -7.67 2.43 -2.75
CA THR A 8 -7.74 1.45 -1.65
C THR A 8 -6.49 1.53 -0.78
N VAL A 9 -5.31 1.58 -1.40
CA VAL A 9 -4.03 1.70 -0.68
C VAL A 9 -3.98 2.97 0.15
N ARG A 10 -4.37 4.12 -0.42
CA ARG A 10 -4.43 5.41 0.28
C ARG A 10 -5.41 5.39 1.44
N ARG A 11 -6.59 4.79 1.26
CA ARG A 11 -7.57 4.61 2.35
C ARG A 11 -6.98 3.79 3.49
N VAL A 12 -6.39 2.62 3.22
CA VAL A 12 -5.82 1.77 4.27
C VAL A 12 -4.64 2.46 4.97
N LEU A 13 -3.76 3.14 4.22
CA LEU A 13 -2.69 3.94 4.83
C LEU A 13 -3.22 5.04 5.74
N SER A 14 -4.27 5.74 5.32
CA SER A 14 -4.89 6.79 6.13
C SER A 14 -5.44 6.22 7.46
N GLU A 15 -6.03 5.03 7.43
CA GLU A 15 -6.55 4.33 8.61
C GLU A 15 -5.41 3.86 9.54
N VAL A 16 -4.32 3.31 8.98
CA VAL A 16 -3.17 2.83 9.74
C VAL A 16 -2.38 3.98 10.37
N LEU A 17 -2.18 5.08 9.63
CA LEU A 17 -1.42 6.24 10.07
C LEU A 17 -2.25 7.25 10.87
N GLY A 18 -3.57 7.06 10.96
CA GLY A 18 -4.48 8.02 11.58
C GLY A 18 -4.50 9.37 10.84
N LEU A 19 -4.22 9.37 9.53
CA LEU A 19 -4.22 10.56 8.69
C LEU A 19 -5.58 10.71 7.99
N PRO A 20 -5.97 11.94 7.58
CA PRO A 20 -7.08 12.12 6.65
C PRO A 20 -6.83 11.41 5.31
N ALA A 21 -7.86 10.81 4.71
CA ALA A 21 -7.75 10.15 3.40
C ALA A 21 -7.24 11.09 2.29
N ASP A 22 -7.60 12.38 2.37
CA ASP A 22 -7.17 13.44 1.44
C ASP A 22 -5.89 14.17 1.91
N SER A 23 -5.12 13.56 2.81
CA SER A 23 -3.88 14.16 3.31
C SER A 23 -2.90 14.40 2.16
N ALA A 24 -2.44 15.64 2.00
CA ALA A 24 -1.41 16.01 1.04
C ALA A 24 -0.08 15.26 1.29
N ALA A 25 0.12 14.74 2.51
CA ALA A 25 1.29 13.95 2.86
C ALA A 25 1.29 12.56 2.19
N LEU A 26 0.13 12.02 1.81
CA LEU A 26 0.01 10.76 1.09
C LEU A 26 0.19 10.96 -0.43
N HIS A 27 1.19 11.72 -0.88
CA HIS A 27 1.44 11.88 -2.33
C HIS A 27 2.21 10.68 -2.91
N ASP A 28 2.26 10.55 -4.25
CA ASP A 28 2.86 9.38 -4.92
C ASP A 28 4.34 9.13 -4.57
N GLY A 29 5.11 10.20 -4.42
CA GLY A 29 6.50 10.14 -3.96
C GLY A 29 6.69 10.08 -2.44
N ALA A 30 5.63 9.90 -1.65
CA ALA A 30 5.74 9.96 -0.19
C ALA A 30 6.43 8.72 0.38
N ASN A 31 7.32 8.94 1.33
CA ASN A 31 7.96 7.89 2.11
C ASN A 31 7.10 7.55 3.32
N LEU A 32 6.57 6.32 3.35
CA LEU A 32 5.62 5.91 4.38
C LEU A 32 6.27 5.82 5.77
N PHE A 33 7.57 5.51 5.84
CA PHE A 33 8.31 5.52 7.11
C PHE A 33 8.42 6.94 7.68
N GLU A 34 8.62 7.95 6.83
CA GLU A 34 8.63 9.36 7.26
C GLU A 34 7.25 9.84 7.71
N LEU A 35 6.18 9.22 7.20
CA LEU A 35 4.80 9.47 7.64
C LEU A 35 4.43 8.76 8.96
N GLY A 36 5.34 7.97 9.53
CA GLY A 36 5.12 7.26 10.79
C GLY A 36 4.67 5.81 10.63
N LEU A 37 4.79 5.21 9.43
CA LEU A 37 4.58 3.78 9.26
C LEU A 37 5.74 3.03 9.95
N ASP A 38 5.43 2.25 10.97
CA ASP A 38 6.40 1.39 11.67
C ASP A 38 6.24 -0.08 11.27
N SER A 39 7.06 -0.97 11.84
CA SER A 39 7.01 -2.41 11.52
C SER A 39 5.64 -3.05 11.79
N LEU A 40 4.94 -2.63 12.84
CA LEU A 40 3.61 -3.15 13.17
C LEU A 40 2.56 -2.59 12.22
N GLY A 41 2.67 -1.30 11.90
CA GLY A 41 1.87 -0.59 10.92
C GLY A 41 2.01 -1.21 9.54
N VAL A 42 3.22 -1.62 9.12
CA VAL A 42 3.46 -2.36 7.88
C VAL A 42 2.67 -3.66 7.86
N VAL A 43 2.81 -4.51 8.89
CA VAL A 43 2.13 -5.80 8.93
C VAL A 43 0.61 -5.63 8.88
N ARG A 44 0.08 -4.67 9.64
CA ARG A 44 -1.34 -4.34 9.62
C ARG A 44 -1.81 -3.81 8.26
N PHE A 45 -1.05 -2.88 7.69
CA PHE A 45 -1.32 -2.30 6.39
C PHE A 45 -1.41 -3.38 5.30
N ILE A 46 -0.44 -4.30 5.26
CA ILE A 46 -0.44 -5.42 4.32
C ILE A 46 -1.66 -6.30 4.51
N ALA A 47 -1.97 -6.71 5.75
CA ALA A 47 -3.14 -7.53 6.03
C ALA A 47 -4.45 -6.86 5.58
N ASP A 48 -4.60 -5.56 5.85
CA ASP A 48 -5.81 -4.80 5.49
C ASP A 48 -5.94 -4.60 3.96
N VAL A 49 -4.82 -4.42 3.25
CA VAL A 49 -4.77 -4.32 1.77
C VAL A 49 -5.10 -5.66 1.12
N GLU A 50 -4.49 -6.75 1.59
CA GLU A 50 -4.76 -8.11 1.12
C GLU A 50 -6.24 -8.46 1.26
N ALA A 51 -6.82 -8.15 2.43
CA ALA A 51 -8.22 -8.35 2.71
C ALA A 51 -9.13 -7.50 1.81
N ALA A 52 -8.79 -6.22 1.60
CA ALA A 52 -9.61 -5.30 0.81
C ALA A 52 -9.57 -5.59 -0.69
N LEU A 53 -8.47 -6.15 -1.20
CA LEU A 53 -8.26 -6.39 -2.63
C LEU A 53 -8.35 -7.88 -3.00
N HIS A 54 -8.61 -8.75 -2.03
CA HIS A 54 -8.67 -10.20 -2.20
C HIS A 54 -7.41 -10.77 -2.89
N LEU A 55 -6.24 -10.35 -2.43
CA LEU A 55 -4.94 -10.75 -2.97
C LEU A 55 -4.01 -11.25 -1.86
N ARG A 56 -2.90 -11.87 -2.26
CA ARG A 56 -1.77 -12.18 -1.38
C ARG A 56 -0.49 -11.56 -1.93
N LEU A 57 0.20 -10.79 -1.10
CA LEU A 57 1.52 -10.27 -1.41
C LEU A 57 2.56 -11.26 -0.89
N PRO A 58 3.47 -11.74 -1.75
CA PRO A 58 4.53 -12.65 -1.32
C PRO A 58 5.56 -11.90 -0.47
N ASP A 59 6.02 -12.51 0.62
CA ASP A 59 6.97 -11.94 1.57
C ASP A 59 8.26 -11.43 0.90
N GLU A 60 8.69 -12.06 -0.20
CA GLU A 60 9.87 -11.65 -0.97
C GLU A 60 9.74 -10.26 -1.60
N GLN A 61 8.50 -9.82 -1.90
CA GLN A 61 8.22 -8.47 -2.39
C GLN A 61 8.11 -7.45 -1.25
N LEU A 62 7.86 -7.90 -0.02
CA LEU A 62 7.67 -7.05 1.17
C LEU A 62 9.02 -6.65 1.78
N HIS A 63 9.72 -5.74 1.12
CA HIS A 63 10.97 -5.17 1.60
C HIS A 63 10.84 -3.67 1.94
N ALA A 64 11.70 -3.15 2.81
CA ALA A 64 11.64 -1.75 3.25
C ALA A 64 11.58 -0.74 2.09
N GLY A 65 12.37 -0.94 1.03
CA GLY A 65 12.37 -0.05 -0.14
C GLY A 65 11.05 0.04 -0.93
N LEU A 66 10.08 -0.85 -0.67
CA LEU A 66 8.73 -0.78 -1.24
C LEU A 66 7.90 0.32 -0.57
N PHE A 67 8.12 0.54 0.72
CA PHE A 67 7.38 1.49 1.56
C PHE A 67 8.01 2.89 1.56
N GLU A 68 9.19 3.05 0.97
CA GLU A 68 9.83 4.37 0.80
C GLU A 68 9.11 5.24 -0.24
N ARG A 69 8.23 4.65 -1.06
CA ARG A 69 7.50 5.35 -2.11
C ARG A 69 6.12 4.75 -2.34
N LEU A 70 5.08 5.57 -2.16
CA LEU A 70 3.69 5.16 -2.36
C LEU A 70 3.41 4.66 -3.79
N ASP A 71 3.96 5.31 -4.82
CA ASP A 71 3.75 4.90 -6.21
C ASP A 71 4.32 3.50 -6.51
N ARG A 72 5.48 3.16 -5.94
CA ARG A 72 6.06 1.81 -6.06
C ARG A 72 5.18 0.76 -5.40
N LEU A 73 4.68 1.05 -4.21
CA LEU A 73 3.79 0.16 -3.48
C LEU A 73 2.50 -0.11 -4.27
N VAL A 74 1.87 0.94 -4.80
CA VAL A 74 0.67 0.82 -5.63
C VAL A 74 0.96 0.02 -6.90
N ALA A 75 2.07 0.28 -7.57
CA ALA A 75 2.45 -0.45 -8.79
C ALA A 75 2.69 -1.95 -8.54
N CYS A 76 3.34 -2.31 -7.43
CA CYS A 76 3.54 -3.70 -7.00
C CYS A 76 2.20 -4.40 -6.74
N ILE A 77 1.28 -3.74 -6.02
CA ILE A 77 -0.05 -4.30 -5.75
C ILE A 77 -0.85 -4.45 -7.05
N ASP A 78 -0.79 -3.48 -7.96
CA ASP A 78 -1.46 -3.57 -9.26
C ASP A 78 -0.90 -4.70 -10.13
N ALA A 79 0.42 -4.93 -10.11
CA ALA A 79 1.04 -6.07 -10.78
C ALA A 79 0.55 -7.41 -10.18
N GLN A 80 0.58 -7.54 -8.85
CA GLN A 80 0.12 -8.75 -8.17
C GLN A 80 -1.35 -9.08 -8.46
N ARG A 81 -2.20 -8.05 -8.55
CA ARG A 81 -3.61 -8.21 -8.91
C ARG A 81 -3.79 -8.66 -10.35
N ALA A 82 -2.99 -8.14 -11.28
CA ALA A 82 -3.03 -8.55 -12.67
C ALA A 82 -2.60 -10.01 -12.84
N GLU A 83 -1.59 -10.45 -12.10
CA GLU A 83 -1.10 -11.84 -12.09
C GLU A 83 -2.11 -12.80 -11.44
N SER A 84 -2.77 -12.38 -10.35
CA SER A 84 -3.75 -13.22 -9.64
C SER A 84 -5.10 -13.33 -10.37
N ALA A 85 -5.36 -12.44 -11.33
CA ALA A 85 -6.57 -12.43 -12.16
C ALA A 85 -6.39 -13.13 -13.52
N ALA A 86 -5.16 -13.59 -13.83
CA ALA A 86 -4.80 -14.33 -15.03
C ALA A 86 -4.90 -15.84 -14.81
#